data_AF-A0A4R8MY08-F1
#
_entry.id   AF-A0A4R8MY08-F1
#
_cell.length_a   1.000
_cell.length_b   1.000
_cell.length_c   1.000
_cell.angle_alpha   90.00
_cell.angle_beta   90.00
_cell.angle_gamma   90.00
#
_symmetry.space_group_name_H-M   'P 1'
#
loop_
_entity.id
_entity.type
_entity.pdbx_description
1 polymer ?
#
loop_
_entity_poly.entity_id
_entity_poly.type
_entity_poly.pdbx_seq_one_letter_code
_entity_poly.pdbx_strand_id
1 'polypeptide(L)'
;MRFAKEMAFYSAYHQEKRNVWIHVLGVPTITFTLFVVLSRFTLFEYNGFHVSASLVFTLAVLGYYYTLDVLFAFVATLIFGGLYVTSEWITLQLPANTAWTIFGLGQVIGWGAQFYGHFVFEKSRPALFDNLFQALVSAPLFVVADVFFELGYRLDLKNAVDAELKQKGVWKDFSHKPA
;
A
#
# COMPACT_ATOMS: atom_id res chain seq x y z
N MET A 1 -17.68 -10.37 6.61
CA MET A 1 -16.87 -10.45 5.38
C MET A 1 -15.40 -10.42 5.77
N ARG A 2 -14.54 -11.30 5.26
CA ARG A 2 -13.11 -11.37 5.64
C ARG A 2 -12.39 -10.04 5.39
N PHE A 3 -12.57 -9.46 4.21
CA PHE A 3 -11.98 -8.17 3.83
C PHE A 3 -12.32 -7.05 4.83
N ALA A 4 -13.58 -6.91 5.25
CA ALA A 4 -13.99 -5.86 6.18
C ALA A 4 -13.25 -5.94 7.53
N LYS A 5 -12.96 -7.15 8.02
CA LYS A 5 -12.21 -7.32 9.28
C LYS A 5 -10.74 -6.94 9.14
N GLU A 6 -10.12 -7.32 8.02
CA GLU A 6 -8.73 -6.95 7.72
C GLU A 6 -8.62 -5.44 7.48
N MET A 7 -9.55 -4.86 6.71
CA MET A 7 -9.65 -3.42 6.50
C MET A 7 -9.87 -2.69 7.83
N ALA A 8 -10.74 -3.17 8.72
CA ALA A 8 -10.94 -2.56 10.03
C ALA A 8 -9.68 -2.61 10.91
N PHE A 9 -8.87 -3.67 10.84
CA PHE A 9 -7.57 -3.65 11.54
C PHE A 9 -6.67 -2.56 10.96
N TYR A 10 -6.56 -2.46 9.64
CA TYR A 10 -5.78 -1.40 8.99
C TYR A 10 -6.30 0.00 9.38
N SER A 11 -7.61 0.22 9.24
CA SER A 11 -8.27 1.49 9.55
C SER A 11 -8.14 1.85 11.02
N ALA A 12 -7.95 0.93 11.97
CA ALA A 12 -7.70 1.28 13.37
C ALA A 12 -6.49 2.23 13.55
N TYR A 13 -5.53 2.20 12.62
CA TYR A 13 -4.34 3.05 12.61
C TYR A 13 -4.40 4.20 11.59
N HIS A 14 -5.46 4.27 10.78
CA HIS A 14 -5.61 5.24 9.68
C HIS A 14 -7.07 5.72 9.62
N GLN A 15 -7.45 6.59 10.56
CA GLN A 15 -8.79 7.19 10.60
C GLN A 15 -8.74 8.69 10.32
N GLU A 16 -7.57 9.32 10.50
CA GLU A 16 -7.38 10.73 10.19
C GLU A 16 -7.13 10.93 8.68
N LYS A 17 -7.93 11.81 8.06
CA LYS A 17 -7.98 11.97 6.59
C LYS A 17 -6.64 12.38 5.96
N ARG A 18 -5.88 13.29 6.57
CA ARG A 18 -4.56 13.70 6.06
C ARG A 18 -3.57 12.55 6.16
N ASN A 19 -3.61 11.78 7.25
CA ASN A 19 -2.80 10.57 7.37
C ASN A 19 -3.15 9.55 6.26
N VAL A 20 -4.44 9.29 6.03
CA VAL A 20 -4.89 8.41 4.93
C VAL A 20 -4.33 8.87 3.58
N TRP A 21 -4.46 10.15 3.22
CA TRP A 21 -3.93 10.66 1.94
C TRP A 21 -2.41 10.62 1.82
N ILE A 22 -1.68 10.81 2.94
CA ILE A 22 -0.23 10.61 2.97
C ILE A 22 0.10 9.15 2.60
N HIS A 23 -0.64 8.18 3.11
CA HIS A 23 -0.44 6.77 2.79
C HIS A 23 -0.86 6.43 1.35
N VAL A 24 -1.96 7.00 0.86
CA VAL A 24 -2.41 6.82 -0.54
C VAL A 24 -1.34 7.23 -1.54
N LEU A 25 -0.53 8.24 -1.23
CA LEU A 25 0.60 8.67 -2.08
C LEU A 25 1.92 7.96 -1.73
N GLY A 26 2.16 7.72 -0.44
CA GLY A 26 3.39 7.14 0.07
C GLY A 26 3.54 5.66 -0.29
N VAL A 27 2.46 4.88 -0.25
CA VAL A 27 2.49 3.43 -0.53
C VAL A 27 2.85 3.14 -1.99
N PRO A 28 2.24 3.78 -3.00
CA PRO A 28 2.69 3.65 -4.40
C PRO A 28 4.15 4.08 -4.60
N THR A 29 4.58 5.15 -3.94
CA THR A 29 5.98 5.64 -4.04
C THR A 29 6.97 4.59 -3.56
N ILE A 30 6.76 4.05 -2.34
CA ILE A 30 7.59 2.99 -1.75
C ILE A 30 7.56 1.71 -2.59
N THR A 31 6.38 1.35 -3.09
CA THR A 31 6.22 0.12 -3.89
C THR A 31 6.96 0.24 -5.22
N PHE A 32 6.82 1.38 -5.90
CA PHE A 32 7.51 1.66 -7.15
C PHE A 32 9.02 1.61 -6.97
N THR A 33 9.55 2.33 -5.98
CA THR A 33 11.00 2.38 -5.75
C THR A 33 11.57 1.03 -5.35
N LEU A 34 10.82 0.22 -4.57
CA LEU A 34 11.17 -1.17 -4.32
C LEU A 34 11.24 -1.98 -5.63
N PHE A 35 10.27 -1.84 -6.53
CA PHE A 35 10.32 -2.54 -7.81
C PHE A 35 11.51 -2.14 -8.68
N VAL A 36 11.93 -0.87 -8.66
CA VAL A 36 13.12 -0.41 -9.40
C VAL A 36 14.38 -1.19 -9.00
N VAL A 37 14.52 -1.53 -7.72
CA VAL A 37 15.64 -2.35 -7.25
C VAL A 37 15.40 -3.83 -7.53
N LEU A 38 14.20 -4.35 -7.23
CA LEU A 38 13.88 -5.77 -7.47
C LEU A 38 13.99 -6.18 -8.94
N SER A 39 13.68 -5.26 -9.87
CA SER A 39 13.78 -5.50 -11.32
C SER A 39 15.22 -5.75 -11.79
N ARG A 40 16.23 -5.37 -11.01
CA ARG A 40 17.64 -5.67 -11.34
C ARG A 40 18.06 -7.09 -11.01
N PHE A 41 17.30 -7.80 -10.19
CA PHE A 41 17.62 -9.15 -9.79
C PHE A 41 16.88 -10.14 -10.69
N THR A 42 17.57 -10.64 -11.72
CA THR A 42 17.08 -11.78 -12.48
C THR A 42 17.22 -13.04 -11.62
N LEU A 43 16.11 -13.72 -11.36
CA LEU A 43 16.09 -14.96 -10.59
C LEU A 43 16.45 -16.15 -11.48
N PHE A 44 15.87 -16.20 -12.68
CA PHE A 44 16.18 -17.18 -13.71
C PHE A 44 15.69 -16.70 -15.08
N GLU A 45 16.15 -17.37 -16.12
CA GLU A 45 15.70 -17.16 -17.49
C GLU A 45 14.97 -18.40 -17.98
N TYR A 46 13.87 -18.22 -18.69
CA TYR A 46 13.11 -19.31 -19.29
C TYR A 46 12.68 -18.94 -20.71
N ASN A 47 13.16 -19.69 -21.70
CA ASN A 47 12.89 -19.45 -23.12
C ASN A 47 13.14 -17.99 -23.58
N GLY A 48 14.21 -17.36 -23.07
CA GLY A 48 14.55 -15.97 -23.39
C GLY A 48 13.74 -14.91 -22.65
N PHE A 49 12.86 -15.32 -21.73
CA PHE A 49 12.15 -14.42 -20.82
C PHE A 49 12.90 -14.31 -19.49
N HIS A 50 13.31 -13.10 -19.12
CA HIS A 50 13.94 -12.82 -17.83
C HIS A 50 12.87 -12.78 -16.73
N VAL A 51 12.96 -13.70 -15.77
CA VAL A 51 12.10 -13.69 -14.59
C VAL A 51 12.82 -12.91 -13.49
N SER A 52 12.40 -11.67 -13.30
CA SER A 52 12.91 -10.77 -12.27
C SER A 52 12.28 -11.05 -10.90
N ALA A 53 12.97 -10.62 -9.83
CA ALA A 53 12.44 -10.69 -8.47
C ALA A 53 11.18 -9.82 -8.29
N SER A 54 11.10 -8.69 -8.98
CA SER A 54 9.92 -7.81 -9.04
C SER A 54 8.72 -8.53 -9.66
N LEU A 55 8.89 -9.30 -10.74
CA LEU A 55 7.80 -10.06 -11.34
C LEU A 55 7.23 -11.09 -10.35
N VAL A 56 8.11 -11.90 -9.74
CA VAL A 56 7.68 -12.93 -8.77
C VAL A 56 6.98 -12.28 -7.58
N PHE A 57 7.53 -11.19 -7.05
CA PHE A 57 6.91 -10.44 -5.96
C PHE A 57 5.54 -9.88 -6.36
N THR A 58 5.42 -9.23 -7.51
CA THR A 58 4.15 -8.66 -8.01
C THR A 58 3.09 -9.74 -8.18
N LEU A 59 3.42 -10.88 -8.79
CA LEU A 59 2.48 -11.98 -8.98
C LEU A 59 2.03 -12.57 -7.64
N ALA A 60 2.95 -12.76 -6.68
CA ALA A 60 2.62 -13.27 -5.36
C ALA A 60 1.66 -12.34 -4.60
N VAL A 61 1.97 -11.03 -4.58
CA VAL A 61 1.15 -10.02 -3.88
C VAL A 61 -0.22 -9.85 -4.54
N LEU A 62 -0.28 -9.75 -5.87
CA LEU A 62 -1.56 -9.66 -6.58
C LEU A 62 -2.38 -10.94 -6.40
N GLY A 63 -1.76 -12.12 -6.47
CA GLY A 63 -2.40 -13.40 -6.19
C GLY A 63 -3.05 -13.42 -4.81
N TYR A 64 -2.34 -12.91 -3.79
CA TYR A 64 -2.91 -12.71 -2.46
C TYR A 64 -4.10 -11.74 -2.45
N TYR A 65 -4.02 -10.60 -3.15
CA TYR A 65 -5.13 -9.64 -3.22
C TYR A 65 -6.41 -10.21 -3.81
N TYR A 66 -6.29 -11.04 -4.86
CA TYR A 66 -7.45 -11.71 -5.44
C TYR A 66 -8.13 -12.69 -4.46
N THR A 67 -7.45 -13.14 -3.40
CA THR A 67 -8.08 -13.92 -2.32
C THR A 67 -8.87 -13.06 -1.32
N LEU A 68 -8.70 -11.74 -1.35
CA LEU A 68 -9.31 -10.80 -0.40
C LEU A 68 -10.55 -10.11 -0.97
N ASP A 69 -10.42 -9.42 -2.11
CA ASP A 69 -11.53 -8.77 -2.82
C ASP A 69 -11.14 -8.59 -4.30
N VAL A 70 -11.94 -9.20 -5.21
CA VAL A 70 -11.63 -9.24 -6.65
C VAL A 70 -11.66 -7.85 -7.29
N LEU A 71 -12.57 -6.97 -6.86
CA LEU A 71 -12.69 -5.63 -7.46
C LEU A 71 -11.47 -4.78 -7.10
N PHE A 72 -11.11 -4.72 -5.82
CA PHE A 72 -9.93 -3.97 -5.41
C PHE A 72 -8.64 -4.59 -5.94
N ALA A 73 -8.56 -5.93 -6.02
CA ALA A 73 -7.41 -6.61 -6.62
C ALA A 73 -7.25 -6.29 -8.10
N PHE A 74 -8.34 -6.17 -8.86
CA PHE A 74 -8.31 -5.74 -10.25
C PHE A 74 -7.77 -4.32 -10.40
N VAL A 75 -8.27 -3.37 -9.60
CA VAL A 75 -7.76 -1.99 -9.61
C VAL A 75 -6.29 -1.93 -9.18
N ALA A 76 -5.92 -2.67 -8.14
CA ALA A 76 -4.54 -2.80 -7.70
C ALA A 76 -3.64 -3.41 -8.80
N THR A 77 -4.16 -4.35 -9.60
CA THR A 77 -3.43 -4.91 -10.75
C THR A 77 -3.11 -3.82 -11.77
N LEU A 78 -4.05 -2.93 -12.08
CA LEU A 78 -3.80 -1.83 -13.02
C LEU A 78 -2.76 -0.84 -12.49
N ILE A 79 -2.89 -0.44 -11.22
CA ILE A 79 -2.00 0.54 -10.60
C ILE A 79 -0.60 -0.06 -10.38
N PHE A 80 -0.51 -1.10 -9.55
CA PHE A 80 0.78 -1.69 -9.15
C PHE A 80 1.40 -2.53 -10.27
N GLY A 81 0.60 -3.13 -11.15
CA GLY A 81 1.11 -3.73 -12.38
C GLY A 81 1.70 -2.69 -13.33
N GLY A 82 1.08 -1.51 -13.44
CA GLY A 82 1.65 -0.37 -14.17
C GLY A 82 2.97 0.11 -13.56
N LEU A 83 3.06 0.21 -12.23
CA LEU A 83 4.32 0.53 -11.53
C LEU A 83 5.40 -0.51 -11.79
N TYR A 84 5.05 -1.80 -11.77
CA TYR A 84 5.94 -2.91 -12.10
C TYR A 84 6.47 -2.82 -13.55
N VAL A 85 5.58 -2.68 -14.54
CA VAL A 85 5.99 -2.57 -15.94
C VAL A 85 6.88 -1.35 -16.15
N THR A 86 6.53 -0.24 -15.53
CA THR A 86 7.35 0.99 -15.59
C THR A 86 8.71 0.76 -14.95
N SER A 87 8.79 0.10 -13.79
CA SER A 87 10.07 -0.17 -13.12
C SER A 87 10.96 -1.11 -13.92
N GLU A 88 10.40 -2.13 -14.57
CA GLU A 88 11.17 -3.01 -15.47
C GLU A 88 11.76 -2.21 -16.62
N TRP A 89 10.93 -1.40 -17.28
CA TRP A 89 11.32 -0.62 -18.43
C TRP A 89 12.41 0.42 -18.11
N ILE A 90 12.26 1.20 -17.03
CA ILE A 90 13.29 2.19 -16.66
C ILE A 90 14.58 1.54 -16.21
N THR A 91 14.51 0.38 -15.55
CA THR A 91 15.68 -0.29 -14.97
C THR A 91 16.63 -0.76 -16.06
N LEU A 92 16.12 -1.15 -17.23
CA LEU A 92 16.92 -1.48 -18.41
C LEU A 92 17.70 -0.28 -18.97
N GLN A 93 17.23 0.95 -18.71
CA GLN A 93 17.82 2.18 -19.27
C GLN A 93 18.71 2.92 -18.27
N LEU A 94 18.50 2.68 -16.98
CA LEU A 94 19.22 3.37 -15.92
C LEU A 94 20.50 2.62 -15.52
N PRO A 95 21.58 3.34 -15.19
CA PRO A 95 22.70 2.79 -14.44
C PRO A 95 22.27 2.23 -13.07
N ALA A 96 23.00 1.23 -12.57
CA ALA A 96 22.68 0.58 -11.29
C ALA A 96 22.70 1.57 -10.11
N ASN A 97 23.70 2.45 -10.03
CA ASN A 97 23.79 3.48 -9.00
C ASN A 97 22.58 4.43 -9.02
N THR A 98 22.09 4.85 -10.18
CA THR A 98 20.91 5.71 -10.28
C THR A 98 19.66 5.03 -9.73
N ALA A 99 19.46 3.74 -10.02
CA ALA A 99 18.35 2.97 -9.45
C ALA A 99 18.43 2.87 -7.92
N TRP A 100 19.62 2.62 -7.37
CA TRP A 100 19.82 2.60 -5.91
C TRP A 100 19.58 3.98 -5.28
N THR A 101 19.95 5.06 -5.96
CA THR A 101 19.64 6.44 -5.51
C THR A 101 18.13 6.70 -5.51
N ILE A 102 17.42 6.35 -6.59
CA ILE A 102 15.95 6.46 -6.66
C ILE A 102 15.31 5.68 -5.52
N PHE A 103 15.78 4.45 -5.29
CA PHE A 103 15.31 3.63 -4.17
C PHE A 103 15.53 4.30 -2.83
N GLY A 104 16.77 4.69 -2.52
CA GLY A 104 17.09 5.31 -1.23
C GLY A 104 16.27 6.57 -0.96
N LEU A 105 16.19 7.48 -1.93
CA LEU A 105 15.43 8.72 -1.79
C LEU A 105 13.93 8.45 -1.66
N GLY A 106 13.36 7.60 -2.52
CA GLY A 106 11.94 7.27 -2.48
C GLY A 106 11.53 6.56 -1.19
N GLN A 107 12.36 5.65 -0.67
CA GLN A 107 12.12 5.00 0.62
C GLN A 107 12.17 6.01 1.78
N VAL A 108 13.20 6.86 1.84
CA VAL A 108 13.34 7.85 2.92
C VAL A 108 12.17 8.84 2.91
N ILE A 109 11.81 9.36 1.74
CA ILE A 109 10.69 10.31 1.59
C ILE A 109 9.36 9.60 1.88
N GLY A 110 9.11 8.44 1.29
CA GLY A 110 7.85 7.71 1.43
C GLY A 110 7.59 7.24 2.86
N TRP A 111 8.58 6.61 3.50
CA TRP A 111 8.46 6.20 4.91
C TRP A 111 8.44 7.39 5.84
N GLY A 112 9.29 8.39 5.60
CA GLY A 112 9.34 9.62 6.40
C GLY A 112 7.99 10.33 6.42
N ALA A 113 7.33 10.45 5.27
CA ALA A 113 6.00 11.03 5.17
C ALA A 113 4.95 10.20 5.93
N GLN A 114 4.93 8.87 5.78
CA GLN A 114 3.98 8.00 6.48
C GLN A 114 4.17 8.02 8.00
N PHE A 115 5.41 7.96 8.49
CA PHE A 115 5.68 8.11 9.92
C PHE A 115 5.27 9.49 10.42
N TYR A 116 5.55 10.55 9.67
CA TYR A 116 5.07 11.89 10.00
C TYR A 116 3.53 11.91 10.11
N GLY A 117 2.82 11.29 9.17
CA GLY A 117 1.35 11.19 9.21
C GLY A 117 0.84 10.51 10.48
N HIS A 118 1.42 9.37 10.82
CA HIS A 118 1.06 8.63 12.04
C HIS A 118 1.34 9.42 13.32
N PHE A 119 2.53 10.02 13.46
CA PHE A 119 2.91 10.68 14.70
C PHE A 119 2.26 12.05 14.88
N VAL A 120 2.02 12.79 13.79
CA VAL A 120 1.51 14.16 13.85
C VAL A 120 -0.01 14.23 13.76
N PHE A 121 -0.62 13.50 12.82
CA PHE A 121 -2.07 13.57 12.59
C PHE A 121 -2.84 12.50 13.36
N GLU A 122 -2.41 11.24 13.25
CA GLU A 122 -3.08 10.12 13.90
C GLU A 122 -2.76 10.05 15.42
N LYS A 123 -1.61 10.61 15.82
CA LYS A 123 -1.06 10.59 17.19
C LYS A 123 -0.97 9.17 17.78
N SER A 124 -0.71 8.19 16.92
CA SER A 124 -0.51 6.80 17.33
C SER A 124 0.65 6.18 16.57
N ARG A 125 1.24 5.13 17.15
CA ARG A 125 2.29 4.38 16.45
C ARG A 125 1.73 3.68 15.20
N PRO A 126 2.56 3.47 14.15
CA PRO A 126 2.17 2.72 12.96
C PRO A 126 1.81 1.25 13.25
N ALA A 127 0.98 0.65 12.38
CA ALA A 127 0.63 -0.77 12.43
C ALA A 127 1.83 -1.71 12.22
N LEU A 128 2.96 -1.21 11.69
CA LEU A 128 4.20 -2.00 11.49
C LEU A 128 4.66 -2.71 12.77
N PHE A 129 4.42 -2.12 13.93
CA PHE A 129 4.84 -2.67 15.21
C PHE A 129 3.93 -3.80 15.72
N ASP A 130 2.74 -3.96 15.13
CA ASP A 130 1.72 -4.90 15.57
C ASP A 130 1.51 -6.03 14.54
N ASN A 131 1.55 -5.73 13.24
CA ASN A 131 1.43 -6.73 12.17
C ASN A 131 2.19 -6.30 10.91
N LEU A 132 3.43 -6.77 10.79
CA LEU A 132 4.32 -6.43 9.67
C LEU A 132 3.77 -6.90 8.31
N PHE A 133 3.20 -8.11 8.26
CA PHE A 133 2.67 -8.66 7.01
C PHE A 133 1.51 -7.80 6.49
N GLN A 134 0.58 -7.42 7.37
CA GLN A 134 -0.53 -6.57 6.97
C GLN A 134 -0.07 -5.16 6.59
N ALA A 135 0.88 -4.60 7.35
CA ALA A 135 1.43 -3.27 7.11
C ALA A 135 2.19 -3.15 5.78
N LEU A 136 2.92 -4.19 5.36
CA LEU A 136 3.71 -4.16 4.13
C LEU A 136 2.98 -4.78 2.93
N VAL A 137 2.35 -5.93 3.12
CA VAL A 137 1.76 -6.70 2.02
C VAL A 137 0.33 -6.27 1.76
N SER A 138 -0.49 -6.01 2.79
CA SER A 138 -1.92 -5.72 2.60
C SER A 138 -2.23 -4.23 2.41
N ALA A 139 -1.38 -3.33 2.94
CA ALA A 139 -1.59 -1.88 2.84
C ALA A 139 -1.81 -1.34 1.42
N PRO A 140 -1.11 -1.80 0.36
CA PRO A 140 -1.37 -1.33 -1.00
C PRO A 140 -2.80 -1.61 -1.51
N LEU A 141 -3.44 -2.69 -1.06
CA LEU A 141 -4.84 -2.97 -1.38
C LEU A 141 -5.79 -2.07 -0.57
N PHE A 142 -5.46 -1.80 0.69
CA PHE A 142 -6.31 -0.98 1.56
C PHE A 142 -6.33 0.49 1.16
N VAL A 143 -5.21 1.06 0.68
CA VAL A 143 -5.21 2.43 0.16
C VAL A 143 -6.08 2.57 -1.11
N VAL A 144 -6.23 1.50 -1.90
CA VAL A 144 -7.21 1.48 -3.01
C VAL A 144 -8.64 1.55 -2.48
N ALA A 145 -8.95 0.78 -1.43
CA ALA A 145 -10.25 0.82 -0.79
C ALA A 145 -10.56 2.20 -0.16
N ASP A 146 -9.58 2.85 0.48
CA ASP A 146 -9.73 4.21 1.01
C ASP A 146 -10.07 5.23 -0.09
N VAL A 147 -9.40 5.15 -1.23
CA VAL A 147 -9.72 6.01 -2.38
C VAL A 147 -11.17 5.77 -2.86
N PHE A 148 -11.62 4.52 -2.91
CA PHE A 148 -13.01 4.20 -3.23
C PHE A 148 -13.99 4.84 -2.23
N PHE A 149 -13.69 4.73 -0.93
CA PHE A 149 -14.52 5.29 0.13
C PHE A 149 -14.58 6.82 0.06
N GLU A 150 -13.45 7.48 -0.20
CA GLU A 150 -13.36 8.94 -0.39
C GLU A 150 -14.14 9.42 -1.63
N LEU A 151 -14.18 8.61 -2.70
CA LEU A 151 -14.97 8.88 -3.89
C LEU A 151 -16.46 8.51 -3.75
N GLY A 152 -16.89 8.01 -2.58
CA GLY A 152 -18.29 7.66 -2.31
C GLY A 152 -18.72 6.28 -2.82
N TYR A 153 -17.78 5.41 -3.18
CA TYR A 153 -18.05 4.03 -3.60
C TYR A 153 -17.92 3.04 -2.44
N ARG A 154 -18.54 1.85 -2.58
CA ARG A 154 -18.48 0.73 -1.61
C ARG A 154 -18.81 1.17 -0.17
N LEU A 155 -19.78 2.08 -0.01
CA LEU A 155 -20.19 2.62 1.29
C LEU A 155 -20.78 1.55 2.22
N ASP A 156 -21.36 0.49 1.66
CA ASP A 156 -21.78 -0.71 2.40
C ASP A 156 -20.60 -1.34 3.16
N LEU A 157 -19.46 -1.48 2.48
CA LEU A 157 -18.23 -2.01 3.08
C LEU A 157 -17.63 -1.01 4.06
N LYS A 158 -17.59 0.29 3.72
CA LYS A 158 -17.13 1.33 4.63
C LYS A 158 -17.92 1.31 5.94
N ASN A 159 -19.25 1.23 5.87
CA ASN A 159 -20.11 1.18 7.04
C ASN A 159 -19.86 -0.10 7.87
N ALA A 160 -19.59 -1.23 7.23
CA ALA A 160 -19.23 -2.47 7.92
C ALA A 160 -17.88 -2.35 8.65
N VAL A 161 -16.90 -1.67 8.05
CA VAL A 161 -15.61 -1.35 8.68
C VAL A 161 -15.81 -0.42 9.88
N ASP A 162 -16.59 0.65 9.73
CA ASP A 162 -16.88 1.61 10.79
C ASP A 162 -17.61 0.92 11.98
N ALA A 163 -18.52 -0.01 11.69
CA ALA A 163 -19.20 -0.82 12.71
C ALA A 163 -18.23 -1.74 13.47
N GLU A 164 -17.31 -2.41 12.77
CA GLU A 164 -16.29 -3.27 13.38
C GLU A 164 -15.32 -2.45 14.26
N LEU A 165 -14.91 -1.25 13.83
CA LEU A 165 -14.08 -0.34 14.61
C LEU A 165 -14.77 0.10 15.91
N LYS A 166 -16.07 0.44 15.83
CA LYS A 166 -16.89 0.81 16.99
C LYS A 166 -17.06 -0.35 17.95
N GLN A 167 -17.35 -1.55 17.43
CA GLN A 167 -17.48 -2.76 18.24
C GLN A 167 -16.19 -3.08 19.01
N LYS A 168 -15.03 -2.84 18.39
CA LYS A 168 -13.71 -3.02 19.01
C LYS A 168 -13.28 -1.88 19.94
N GLY A 169 -14.05 -0.79 20.01
CA GLY A 169 -13.72 0.38 20.83
C GLY A 169 -12.50 1.17 20.35
N VAL A 170 -12.10 1.01 19.08
CA VAL A 170 -10.92 1.68 18.49
C VAL A 170 -11.31 2.77 17.49
N TRP A 171 -12.60 3.04 17.33
CA TRP A 171 -13.10 4.16 16.55
C TRP A 171 -12.64 5.50 17.15
N LYS A 172 -12.06 6.36 16.31
CA LYS A 172 -11.59 7.69 16.67
C LYS A 172 -12.45 8.72 15.96
N ASP A 173 -12.97 9.69 16.70
CA ASP A 173 -13.75 10.79 16.12
C ASP A 173 -12.85 11.98 15.81
N PHE A 174 -12.66 12.26 14.52
CA PHE A 174 -11.93 13.42 14.01
C PHE A 174 -12.85 14.55 13.52
N SER A 175 -14.16 14.46 13.74
CA SER A 175 -15.14 15.48 13.34
C SER A 175 -15.02 16.78 14.14
N HIS A 176 -14.35 16.74 15.30
CA HIS A 176 -14.11 17.89 16.16
C HIS A 176 -12.69 18.41 15.96
N LYS A 177 -12.54 19.49 15.18
CA LYS A 177 -11.31 20.29 15.23
C LYS A 177 -11.26 20.98 16.61
N PRO A 178 -10.19 20.85 17.40
CA PRO A 178 -10.00 21.76 18.53
C PRO A 178 -9.97 23.20 17.98
N ALA A 179 -10.71 24.08 18.65
CA ALA A 179 -10.78 25.51 18.36
C ALA A 179 -9.40 26.19 18.47
#